data_AF-A0A838W572-F1
#
_entry.id   AF-A0A838W572-F1
#
_cell.length_a   1.000
_cell.length_b   1.000
_cell.length_c   1.000
_cell.angle_alpha   90.00
_cell.angle_beta   90.00
_cell.angle_gamma   90.00
#
_symmetry.space_group_name_H-M   'P 1'
#
loop_
_entity.id
_entity.type
_entity.pdbx_description
1 polymer ?
#
loop_
_entity_poly.entity_id
_entity_poly.type
_entity_poly.pdbx_seq_one_letter_code
_entity_poly.pdbx_strand_id
1 'polypeptide(L)'
;MRITNSITVKQSLANIQAGTRGMAKAQAELSSGLRVQRVSEDPSAAASVLRLDGSLRAMDQYRRNLTSASARLTAEEGALGEVGGRYNLVEGTRANFDSLELGMRTAKAELQEADMERVMIELVTRQTSLQPALLATSRIMGLNLAD
;
A
#
# COMPACT_ATOMS: atom_id res chain seq x y z
N MET A 1 69.80 -24.72 60.41
CA MET A 1 68.35 -25.02 60.20
C MET A 1 67.40 -23.83 60.36
N ARG A 2 67.85 -22.57 60.50
CA ARG A 2 66.95 -21.38 60.52
C ARG A 2 66.41 -20.99 59.14
N ILE A 3 67.20 -21.22 58.09
CA ILE A 3 66.84 -20.85 56.72
C ILE A 3 65.68 -21.71 56.20
N THR A 4 65.71 -23.03 56.46
CA THR A 4 64.64 -23.97 56.10
C THR A 4 63.30 -23.58 56.70
N ASN A 5 63.26 -23.20 57.99
CA ASN A 5 62.01 -22.78 58.64
C ASN A 5 61.43 -21.50 58.00
N SER A 6 62.29 -20.54 57.64
CA SER A 6 61.85 -19.32 56.96
C SER A 6 61.33 -19.58 55.55
N ILE A 7 61.91 -20.56 54.84
CA ILE A 7 61.46 -20.98 53.50
C ILE A 7 60.12 -21.69 53.60
N THR A 8 59.96 -22.62 54.56
CA THR A 8 58.69 -23.32 54.79
C THR A 8 57.55 -22.35 55.13
N VAL A 9 57.80 -21.36 56.00
CA VAL A 9 56.79 -20.34 56.35
C VAL A 9 56.43 -19.46 55.14
N LYS A 10 57.42 -19.03 54.34
CA LYS A 10 57.18 -18.26 53.10
C LYS A 10 56.40 -19.07 52.06
N GLN A 11 56.73 -20.34 51.89
CA GLN A 11 56.03 -21.26 50.98
C GLN A 11 54.56 -21.42 51.41
N SER A 12 54.31 -21.63 52.70
CA SER A 12 52.95 -21.73 53.24
C SER A 12 52.16 -20.43 53.08
N LEU A 13 52.78 -19.27 53.32
CA LEU A 13 52.15 -17.97 53.11
C LEU A 13 51.81 -17.74 51.63
N ALA A 14 52.72 -18.08 50.72
CA ALA A 14 52.48 -17.97 49.27
C ALA A 14 51.33 -18.89 48.82
N ASN A 15 51.22 -20.09 49.37
CA ASN A 15 50.12 -21.02 49.11
C ASN A 15 48.77 -20.47 49.60
N ILE A 16 48.72 -19.90 50.81
CA ILE A 16 47.51 -19.25 51.35
C ILE A 16 47.11 -18.04 50.49
N GLN A 17 48.09 -17.23 50.08
CA GLN A 17 47.86 -16.08 49.20
C GLN A 17 47.40 -16.50 47.78
N ALA A 18 47.84 -17.66 47.28
CA ALA A 18 47.32 -18.21 46.03
C ALA A 18 45.89 -18.73 46.19
N GLY A 19 45.59 -19.45 47.28
CA GLY A 19 44.27 -20.00 47.57
C GLY A 19 43.20 -18.91 47.78
N THR A 20 43.52 -17.85 48.53
CA THR A 20 42.61 -16.71 48.74
C THR A 20 42.31 -15.95 47.45
N ARG A 21 43.29 -15.80 46.54
CA ARG A 21 43.07 -15.22 45.21
C ARG A 21 42.16 -16.08 44.34
N GLY A 22 42.34 -17.40 44.36
CA GLY A 22 41.44 -18.33 43.66
C GLY A 22 40.01 -18.28 44.18
N MET A 23 39.84 -18.23 45.50
CA MET A 23 38.52 -18.11 46.14
C MET A 23 37.82 -16.78 45.77
N ALA A 24 38.55 -15.67 45.81
CA ALA A 24 38.02 -14.36 45.42
C ALA A 24 37.56 -14.34 43.95
N LYS A 25 38.32 -14.99 43.06
CA LYS A 25 37.94 -15.12 41.64
C LYS A 25 36.68 -15.97 41.47
N ALA A 26 36.61 -17.14 42.10
CA ALA A 26 35.43 -17.99 42.05
C ALA A 26 34.18 -17.30 42.63
N GLN A 27 34.34 -16.55 43.71
CA GLN A 27 33.26 -15.73 44.29
C GLN A 27 32.82 -14.61 43.33
N ALA A 28 33.75 -13.97 42.62
CA ALA A 28 33.44 -12.94 41.63
C ALA A 28 32.70 -13.52 40.41
N GLU A 29 33.16 -14.66 39.87
CA GLU A 29 32.49 -15.39 38.79
C GLU A 29 31.08 -15.84 39.21
N LEU A 30 30.93 -16.36 40.44
CA LEU A 30 29.62 -16.75 40.97
C LEU A 30 28.68 -15.55 41.13
N SER A 31 29.18 -14.43 41.67
CA SER A 31 28.35 -13.23 41.90
C SER A 31 27.92 -12.55 40.61
N SER A 32 28.73 -12.64 39.55
CA SER A 32 28.46 -11.98 38.27
C SER A 32 27.87 -12.89 37.20
N GLY A 33 27.99 -14.20 37.35
CA GLY A 33 27.62 -15.18 36.33
C GLY A 33 28.49 -15.13 35.07
N LEU A 34 29.55 -14.31 35.06
CA LEU A 34 30.41 -14.10 33.89
C LEU A 34 31.73 -14.83 34.07
N ARG A 35 32.08 -15.66 33.08
CA ARG A 35 33.38 -16.37 33.03
C ARG A 35 34.57 -15.44 32.78
N VAL A 36 34.34 -14.31 32.11
CA VAL A 36 35.38 -13.32 31.79
C VAL A 36 34.82 -11.96 32.16
N GLN A 37 35.31 -11.38 33.26
CA GLN A 37 34.88 -10.04 33.70
C GLN A 37 35.79 -8.95 33.14
N ARG A 38 37.10 -9.24 33.03
CA ARG A 38 38.10 -8.25 32.65
C ARG A 38 38.91 -8.75 31.46
N VAL A 39 39.24 -7.83 30.56
CA VAL A 39 40.10 -8.11 29.40
C VAL A 39 41.48 -8.64 29.83
N SER A 40 41.95 -8.24 31.02
CA SER A 40 43.21 -8.70 31.60
C SER A 40 43.22 -10.18 32.01
N GLU A 41 42.06 -10.81 32.18
CA GLU A 41 41.96 -12.22 32.60
C GLU A 41 42.10 -13.18 31.44
N ASP A 42 41.47 -12.85 30.30
CA ASP A 42 41.59 -13.58 29.04
C ASP A 42 41.33 -12.61 27.86
N PRO A 43 42.39 -12.01 27.29
CA PRO A 43 42.24 -11.04 26.21
C PRO A 43 41.66 -11.65 24.94
N SER A 44 41.84 -12.97 24.71
CA SER A 44 41.35 -13.66 23.52
C SER A 44 39.84 -13.92 23.59
N ALA A 45 39.35 -14.34 24.75
CA ALA A 45 37.92 -14.48 25.00
C ALA A 45 37.23 -13.12 25.02
N ALA A 46 37.83 -12.10 25.64
CA ALA A 46 37.30 -10.75 25.65
C ALA A 46 37.16 -10.15 24.24
N ALA A 47 38.15 -10.33 23.36
CA ALA A 47 38.06 -9.90 21.97
C ALA A 47 36.93 -10.60 21.20
N SER A 48 36.67 -11.88 21.49
CA SER A 48 35.55 -12.61 20.90
C SER A 48 34.20 -12.12 21.40
N VAL A 49 34.07 -11.83 22.70
CA VAL A 49 32.86 -11.22 23.27
C VAL A 49 32.58 -9.86 22.62
N LEU A 50 33.58 -8.98 22.51
CA LEU A 50 33.42 -7.66 21.88
C LEU A 50 32.96 -7.76 20.43
N ARG A 51 33.49 -8.72 19.67
CA ARG A 51 33.05 -8.97 18.30
C ARG A 51 31.61 -9.46 18.25
N LEU A 52 31.24 -10.41 19.12
CA LEU A 52 29.87 -10.89 19.22
C LEU A 52 28.90 -9.77 19.62
N ASP A 53 29.25 -8.94 20.60
CA ASP A 53 28.46 -7.78 21.01
C ASP A 53 28.24 -6.80 19.85
N GLY A 54 29.28 -6.56 19.04
CA GLY A 54 29.17 -5.78 17.82
C GLY A 54 28.15 -6.38 16.84
N SER A 55 28.24 -7.69 16.59
CA SER A 55 27.28 -8.41 15.74
C SER A 55 25.86 -8.37 16.31
N LEU A 56 25.68 -8.56 17.62
CA LEU A 56 24.38 -8.50 18.29
C LEU A 56 23.75 -7.12 18.17
N ARG A 57 24.53 -6.04 18.38
CA ARG A 57 24.04 -4.67 18.18
C ARG A 57 23.61 -4.41 16.75
N ALA A 58 24.36 -4.92 15.77
CA ALA A 58 24.00 -4.82 14.36
C ALA A 58 22.69 -5.59 14.07
N MET A 59 22.55 -6.80 14.62
CA MET A 59 21.31 -7.59 14.50
C MET A 59 20.11 -6.88 15.14
N ASP A 60 20.28 -6.27 16.31
CA ASP A 60 19.22 -5.49 16.96
C ASP A 60 18.81 -4.28 16.12
N GLN A 61 19.79 -3.61 15.48
CA GLN A 61 19.49 -2.52 14.55
C GLN A 61 18.74 -3.03 13.32
N TYR A 62 19.15 -4.15 12.72
CA TYR A 62 18.43 -4.75 11.60
C TYR A 62 17.00 -5.14 11.98
N ARG A 63 16.80 -5.68 13.19
CA ARG A 63 15.46 -5.99 13.69
C ARG A 63 14.59 -4.74 13.79
N ARG A 64 15.11 -3.64 14.34
CA ARG A 64 14.39 -2.35 14.38
C ARG A 64 14.06 -1.84 12.99
N ASN A 65 15.00 -1.92 12.05
CA ASN A 65 14.80 -1.50 10.67
C ASN A 65 13.71 -2.33 9.99
N LEU A 66 13.71 -3.66 10.17
CA LEU A 66 12.68 -4.56 9.64
C LEU A 66 11.29 -4.25 10.21
N THR A 67 11.18 -4.00 11.51
CA THR A 67 9.90 -3.57 12.12
C THR A 67 9.39 -2.29 11.48
N SER A 68 10.26 -1.30 11.27
CA SER A 68 9.87 -0.04 10.63
C SER A 68 9.48 -0.24 9.16
N ALA A 69 10.22 -1.06 8.42
CA ALA A 69 9.91 -1.39 7.02
C ALA A 69 8.56 -2.11 6.91
N SER A 70 8.29 -3.08 7.78
CA SER A 70 7.02 -3.79 7.82
C SER A 70 5.85 -2.85 8.11
N ALA A 71 6.00 -1.91 9.05
CA ALA A 71 4.96 -0.93 9.36
C ALA A 71 4.67 0.00 8.16
N ARG A 72 5.70 0.40 7.42
CA ARG A 72 5.55 1.18 6.18
C ARG A 72 4.82 0.39 5.09
N LEU A 73 5.21 -0.87 4.88
CA LEU A 73 4.57 -1.75 3.90
C LEU A 73 3.07 -1.91 4.19
N THR A 74 2.68 -2.16 5.43
CA THR A 74 1.27 -2.26 5.82
C THR A 74 0.50 -0.95 5.58
N ALA A 75 1.13 0.21 5.81
CA ALA A 75 0.50 1.50 5.51
C ALA A 75 0.33 1.72 4.00
N GLU A 76 1.32 1.33 3.19
CA GLU A 76 1.26 1.40 1.73
C GLU A 76 0.18 0.45 1.16
N GLU A 77 0.08 -0.77 1.67
CA GLU A 77 -0.98 -1.73 1.32
C GLU A 77 -2.37 -1.17 1.64
N GLY A 78 -2.54 -0.52 2.79
CA GLY A 78 -3.78 0.16 3.16
C GLY A 78 -4.14 1.29 2.18
N ALA A 79 -3.17 2.12 1.81
CA ALA A 79 -3.37 3.20 0.85
C ALA A 79 -3.71 2.67 -0.56
N LEU A 80 -3.05 1.60 -1.01
CA LEU A 80 -3.37 0.94 -2.28
C LEU A 80 -4.77 0.33 -2.26
N GLY A 81 -5.20 -0.27 -1.14
CA GLY A 81 -6.55 -0.76 -0.95
C GLY A 81 -7.60 0.34 -1.07
N GLU A 82 -7.36 1.52 -0.48
CA GLU A 82 -8.23 2.69 -0.61
C GLU A 82 -8.33 3.16 -2.07
N VAL A 83 -7.19 3.28 -2.76
CA VAL A 83 -7.15 3.65 -4.18
C VAL A 83 -7.93 2.65 -5.04
N GLY A 84 -7.76 1.34 -4.81
CA GLY A 84 -8.51 0.30 -5.50
C GLY A 84 -10.02 0.38 -5.24
N GLY A 85 -10.43 0.67 -4.00
CA GLY A 85 -11.84 0.92 -3.67
C GLY A 85 -12.41 2.12 -4.40
N ARG A 86 -11.67 3.24 -4.46
CA ARG A 86 -12.07 4.44 -5.20
C ARG A 86 -12.11 4.21 -6.71
N TYR A 87 -11.18 3.44 -7.25
CA TYR A 87 -11.19 3.04 -8.66
C TYR A 87 -12.48 2.29 -9.01
N ASN A 88 -12.85 1.28 -8.21
CA ASN A 88 -14.09 0.52 -8.43
C ASN A 88 -15.34 1.41 -8.36
N LEU A 89 -15.37 2.39 -7.44
CA LEU A 89 -16.45 3.37 -7.36
C LEU A 89 -16.55 4.22 -8.63
N VAL A 90 -15.42 4.69 -9.16
CA VAL A 90 -15.38 5.49 -10.39
C VAL A 90 -15.85 4.67 -11.58
N GLU A 91 -15.38 3.44 -11.73
CA GLU A 91 -15.79 2.54 -12.82
C GLU A 91 -17.28 2.21 -12.76
N GLY A 92 -17.82 1.94 -11.56
CA GLY A 92 -19.26 1.73 -11.38
C GLY A 92 -20.09 2.98 -11.71
N THR A 93 -19.60 4.15 -11.31
CA THR A 93 -20.24 5.44 -11.62
C THR A 93 -20.24 5.70 -13.13
N ARG A 94 -19.13 5.41 -13.81
CA ARG A 94 -19.02 5.51 -15.28
C ARG A 94 -20.03 4.61 -15.98
N ALA A 95 -20.12 3.34 -15.60
CA ALA A 95 -21.10 2.41 -16.17
C ALA A 95 -22.56 2.88 -16.01
N ASN A 96 -22.87 3.50 -14.87
CA ASN A 96 -24.18 4.12 -14.63
C ASN A 96 -24.42 5.31 -15.56
N PHE A 97 -23.42 6.18 -15.77
CA PHE A 97 -23.51 7.29 -16.71
C PHE A 97 -23.71 6.81 -18.16
N ASP A 98 -22.96 5.79 -18.59
CA ASP A 98 -23.09 5.20 -19.93
C ASP A 98 -24.51 4.62 -20.14
N SER A 99 -25.05 3.97 -19.11
CA SER A 99 -26.42 3.43 -19.13
C SER A 99 -27.49 4.53 -19.17
N LEU A 100 -27.29 5.61 -18.41
CA LEU A 100 -28.17 6.78 -18.42
C LEU A 100 -28.13 7.49 -19.78
N GLU A 101 -26.95 7.66 -20.36
CA GLU A 101 -26.79 8.27 -21.69
C GLU A 101 -27.53 7.44 -22.74
N LEU A 102 -27.36 6.11 -22.73
CA LEU A 102 -28.07 5.22 -23.63
C LEU A 102 -29.58 5.36 -23.48
N GLY A 103 -30.10 5.35 -22.25
CA GLY A 103 -31.53 5.55 -21.98
C GLY A 103 -32.05 6.89 -22.51
N MET A 104 -31.29 7.97 -22.31
CA MET A 104 -31.65 9.29 -22.83
C MET A 104 -31.65 9.35 -24.36
N ARG A 105 -30.71 8.67 -25.02
CA ARG A 105 -30.67 8.55 -26.48
C ARG A 105 -31.88 7.78 -27.01
N THR A 106 -32.25 6.68 -26.36
CA THR A 106 -33.44 5.89 -26.72
C THR A 106 -34.71 6.70 -26.54
N ALA A 107 -34.91 7.33 -25.38
CA ALA A 107 -36.08 8.18 -25.12
C ALA A 107 -36.18 9.35 -26.11
N LYS A 108 -35.04 9.96 -26.48
CA LYS A 108 -35.00 10.99 -27.52
C LYS A 108 -35.42 10.44 -28.88
N ALA A 109 -34.95 9.25 -29.27
CA ALA A 109 -35.31 8.62 -30.54
C ALA A 109 -36.82 8.37 -30.62
N GLU A 110 -37.41 7.78 -29.57
CA GLU A 110 -38.86 7.56 -29.46
C GLU A 110 -39.67 8.85 -29.58
N LEU A 111 -39.19 9.97 -29.03
CA LEU A 111 -39.85 11.28 -29.15
C LEU A 111 -39.69 11.93 -30.53
N GLN A 112 -38.64 11.60 -31.28
CA GLN A 112 -38.37 12.18 -32.60
C GLN A 112 -38.97 11.37 -33.76
N GLU A 113 -39.34 10.13 -33.52
CA GLU A 113 -40.01 9.29 -34.50
C GLU A 113 -41.40 9.88 -34.80
N ALA A 114 -41.53 10.49 -35.98
CA ALA A 114 -42.82 10.93 -36.47
C ALA A 114 -43.68 9.69 -36.78
N ASP A 115 -44.92 9.68 -36.27
CA ASP A 115 -45.92 8.70 -36.63
C ASP A 115 -46.27 8.85 -38.12
N MET A 116 -45.58 8.08 -38.95
CA MET A 116 -45.68 8.18 -40.40
C MET A 116 -47.07 7.88 -40.91
N GLU A 117 -47.87 7.07 -40.20
CA GLU A 117 -49.26 6.79 -40.58
C GLU A 117 -50.09 8.07 -40.46
N ARG A 118 -50.03 8.73 -39.30
CA ARG A 118 -50.73 9.99 -39.07
C ARG A 118 -50.21 11.14 -39.95
N VAL A 119 -48.88 11.27 -40.08
CA VAL A 119 -48.26 12.30 -40.92
C VAL A 119 -48.62 12.11 -42.39
N MET A 120 -48.64 10.87 -42.89
CA MET A 120 -49.05 10.60 -44.28
C MET A 120 -50.53 10.89 -44.51
N ILE A 121 -51.42 10.56 -43.57
CA ILE A 121 -52.84 10.91 -43.67
C ILE A 121 -53.01 12.43 -43.71
N GLU A 122 -52.31 13.17 -42.85
CA GLU A 122 -52.36 14.64 -42.85
C GLU A 122 -51.77 15.23 -44.14
N LEU A 123 -50.67 14.67 -44.65
CA LEU A 123 -50.06 15.09 -45.90
C LEU A 123 -50.99 14.87 -47.10
N VAL A 124 -51.60 13.68 -47.19
CA VAL A 124 -52.52 13.33 -48.28
C VAL A 124 -53.76 14.20 -48.21
N THR A 125 -54.34 14.43 -47.03
CA THR A 125 -55.50 15.33 -46.88
C THR A 125 -55.18 16.78 -47.25
N ARG A 126 -53.98 17.29 -46.91
CA ARG A 126 -53.52 18.59 -47.40
C ARG A 126 -53.29 18.61 -48.91
N GLN A 127 -52.70 17.58 -49.50
CA GLN A 127 -52.49 17.49 -50.95
C GLN A 127 -53.81 17.44 -51.72
N THR A 128 -54.78 16.64 -51.29
CA THR A 128 -56.09 16.52 -51.94
C THR A 128 -56.90 17.80 -51.84
N SER A 129 -56.84 18.51 -50.71
CA SER A 129 -57.48 19.83 -50.56
C SER A 129 -56.78 20.95 -51.32
N LEU A 130 -55.47 20.88 -51.55
CA LEU A 130 -54.71 21.85 -52.34
C LEU A 130 -54.93 21.68 -53.86
N GLN A 131 -55.14 20.45 -54.33
CA GLN A 131 -55.38 20.15 -55.76
C GLN A 131 -56.47 21.01 -56.43
N PRO A 132 -57.70 21.16 -55.89
CA PRO A 132 -58.72 22.00 -56.50
C PRO A 132 -58.33 23.49 -56.49
N ALA A 133 -57.62 23.98 -55.47
CA ALA A 133 -57.13 25.35 -55.44
C ALA A 133 -56.08 25.62 -56.53
N LEU A 134 -55.17 24.67 -56.78
CA LEU A 134 -54.21 24.73 -57.88
C LEU A 134 -54.90 24.66 -59.25
N LEU A 135 -55.90 23.78 -59.41
CA LEU A 135 -56.69 23.70 -60.65
C LEU A 135 -57.47 24.99 -60.90
N ALA A 136 -58.12 25.56 -59.89
CA ALA A 136 -58.81 26.85 -59.99
C ALA A 136 -57.83 27.98 -60.34
N THR A 137 -56.66 28.02 -59.69
CA THR A 137 -55.61 29.00 -59.99
C THR A 137 -55.06 28.82 -61.41
N SER A 138 -54.85 27.58 -61.87
CA SER A 138 -54.42 27.29 -63.25
C SER A 138 -55.48 27.68 -64.28
N ARG A 139 -56.78 27.53 -63.98
CA ARG A 139 -57.87 28.00 -64.83
C ARG A 139 -57.89 29.53 -64.91
N ILE A 140 -57.71 30.22 -63.78
CA ILE A 140 -57.66 31.69 -63.74
C ILE A 140 -56.42 32.19 -64.51
N MET A 141 -55.25 31.58 -64.31
CA MET A 141 -54.03 31.94 -65.05
C MET A 141 -54.11 31.59 -66.54
N GLY A 142 -54.81 30.52 -66.93
CA GLY A 142 -55.06 30.17 -68.33
C GLY A 142 -56.08 31.08 -69.02
N LEU A 143 -57.06 31.60 -68.28
CA LEU A 143 -58.00 32.62 -68.79
C LEU A 143 -57.30 33.98 -68.98
N ASN A 144 -56.31 34.31 -68.15
CA ASN A 144 -55.51 35.53 -68.30
C ASN A 144 -54.46 35.45 -69.43
N LEU A 145 -54.32 34.31 -70.11
CA LEU A 145 -53.36 34.09 -71.20
C LEU A 145 -54.05 33.89 -72.57
N ALA A 146 -55.39 33.90 -72.61
CA ALA A 146 -56.21 33.74 -73.81
C ALA A 146 -56.94 35.02 -74.26
N ASP A 147 -56.67 36.14 -73.59
CA ASP A 147 -56.94 37.53 -74.03
C ASP A 147 -55.59 38.28 -74.11
#